data_AF-A0A8T1NK12-F1
#
_entry.id   AF-A0A8T1NK12-F1
#
_cell.length_a   1.000
_cell.length_b   1.000
_cell.length_c   1.000
_cell.angle_alpha   90.00
_cell.angle_beta   90.00
_cell.angle_gamma   90.00
#
_symmetry.space_group_name_H-M   'P 1'
#
loop_
_entity.id
_entity.type
_entity.pdbx_description
1 polymer ?
#
loop_
_entity_poly.entity_id
_entity_poly.type
_entity_poly.pdbx_seq_one_letter_code
_entity_poly.pdbx_strand_id
1 'polypeptide(L)'
;MAYRRGSNQQPPRRILRTQTAGNLGEPILDSEVVPSSLVEIAPILRVANEVEASNPRVAYLCRFYAFEKAHKLDPTSSGRGVRQFKTALLQRLERENETTLAAKAKSDASVMQNFYQHYYKKYIQALHDAADKHDRARLTKAYQTAAVLFEVLRAVNQTEAVEMADEILEAHTKVEEKKQLYVPYNILPLDPDSQNQAIMRYPEIQVSVSALRNTRGLPWPKDHQKKVNEDMLDWLQAMFGFQKDSVANQREHLILLLANVHVRESSKTDQQPKLDDHALTEVMKKLFKNYKKWCKFLDRKSSLWLPTIQQEVQQRKLLYMCLYLLIWGEAANLRFMPECLCYIYHHMAFELYGMLARSISPMTGEPVRPAYGGDDEAFLNKVVTPIYETIAKEAKRGKGGKSMHSQWRNYDDLNEYFWSADCFRLGWPMRADADFFCLHREQPRVNKNDMN
;
A
#
# COMPACT_ATOMS: atom_id res chain seq x y z
N MET A 1 69.16 -25.34 2.82
CA MET A 1 68.34 -24.37 3.59
C MET A 1 66.90 -24.50 3.12
N ALA A 2 66.10 -25.46 3.59
CA ALA A 2 65.45 -25.56 4.91
C ALA A 2 64.38 -24.46 5.16
N TYR A 3 63.10 -24.85 4.99
CA TYR A 3 61.85 -24.39 5.65
C TYR A 3 61.45 -22.89 5.49
N ARG A 4 60.18 -22.44 5.46
CA ARG A 4 58.86 -22.96 5.86
C ARG A 4 57.80 -22.04 5.23
N ARG A 5 56.76 -22.62 4.60
CA ARG A 5 55.46 -21.94 4.37
C ARG A 5 54.75 -21.85 5.73
N GLY A 6 54.49 -20.64 6.22
CA GLY A 6 53.73 -20.40 7.44
C GLY A 6 52.28 -20.00 7.11
N SER A 7 51.35 -20.90 7.44
CA SER A 7 49.91 -20.68 7.48
C SER A 7 49.52 -19.76 8.64
N ASN A 8 48.92 -18.60 8.38
CA ASN A 8 48.18 -17.84 9.40
C ASN A 8 46.67 -17.99 9.15
N GLN A 9 46.12 -19.13 9.58
CA GLN A 9 44.69 -19.22 9.87
C GLN A 9 44.47 -18.57 11.24
N GLN A 10 43.71 -17.46 11.26
CA GLN A 10 43.17 -16.95 12.51
C GLN A 10 42.23 -18.00 13.12
N PRO A 11 42.29 -18.27 14.43
CA PRO A 11 41.41 -19.26 15.05
C PRO A 11 39.96 -18.79 14.98
N PRO A 12 39.00 -19.72 14.84
CA PRO A 12 37.59 -19.36 14.87
C PRO A 12 37.26 -18.76 16.24
N ARG A 13 36.72 -17.53 16.25
CA ARG A 13 36.12 -16.95 17.45
C ARG A 13 35.03 -17.91 17.93
N ARG A 14 35.32 -18.59 19.05
CA ARG A 14 34.35 -19.39 19.81
C ARG A 14 33.16 -18.49 20.14
N ILE A 15 31.99 -18.77 19.58
CA ILE A 15 30.74 -18.15 19.99
C ILE A 15 30.51 -18.59 21.43
N LEU A 16 30.81 -17.70 22.36
CA LEU A 16 30.40 -17.84 23.76
C LEU A 16 28.88 -17.76 23.79
N ARG A 17 28.26 -18.86 24.20
CA ARG A 17 26.85 -18.96 24.56
C ARG A 17 26.55 -17.83 25.56
N THR A 18 25.74 -16.85 25.16
CA THR A 18 25.31 -15.78 26.07
C THR A 18 24.57 -16.43 27.24
N GLN A 19 25.15 -16.31 28.43
CA GLN A 19 24.54 -16.80 29.65
C GLN A 19 23.24 -16.01 29.89
N THR A 20 22.11 -16.71 29.86
CA THR A 20 20.80 -16.24 30.30
C THR A 20 20.78 -16.17 31.83
N ALA A 21 21.38 -15.14 32.40
CA ALA A 21 21.17 -14.69 33.78
C ALA A 21 21.91 -13.36 33.98
N GLY A 22 21.29 -12.25 33.60
CA GLY A 22 21.85 -10.92 33.85
C GLY A 22 20.77 -9.86 33.67
N ASN A 23 20.39 -9.21 34.77
CA ASN A 23 19.48 -8.08 34.92
C ASN A 23 18.93 -7.49 33.60
N LEU A 24 17.72 -7.91 33.24
CA LEU A 24 16.91 -7.28 32.21
C LEU A 24 16.32 -6.00 32.81
N GLY A 25 17.02 -4.88 32.62
CA GLY A 25 16.51 -3.56 32.97
C GLY A 25 15.27 -3.20 32.15
N GLU A 26 14.66 -2.08 32.53
CA GLU A 26 13.46 -1.50 31.92
C GLU A 26 13.54 -1.05 30.44
N PRO A 27 14.68 -0.93 29.72
CA PRO A 27 14.67 -0.35 28.37
C PRO A 27 14.26 -1.35 27.25
N ILE A 28 13.77 -2.55 27.57
CA ILE A 28 13.37 -3.55 26.56
C ILE A 28 11.91 -3.35 26.08
N LEU A 29 11.11 -2.54 26.78
CA LEU A 29 9.73 -2.24 26.40
C LEU A 29 9.63 -0.89 25.69
N ASP A 30 10.56 -0.63 24.78
CA ASP A 30 10.40 0.44 23.82
C ASP A 30 9.30 0.03 22.84
N SER A 31 8.21 0.80 22.79
CA SER A 31 6.99 0.50 22.03
C SER A 31 7.19 0.35 20.53
N GLU A 32 8.39 0.66 20.03
CA GLU A 32 8.79 0.55 18.63
C GLU A 32 9.38 -0.82 18.25
N VAL A 33 9.70 -1.68 19.22
CA VAL A 33 10.33 -2.98 18.95
C VAL A 33 9.39 -4.14 19.31
N VAL A 34 8.32 -4.26 18.52
CA VAL A 34 7.40 -5.41 18.61
C VAL A 34 7.88 -6.52 17.66
N PRO A 35 7.87 -7.81 18.07
CA PRO A 35 8.18 -8.92 17.17
C PRO A 35 7.36 -8.86 15.87
N SER A 36 7.95 -9.26 14.74
CA SER A 36 7.31 -9.14 13.42
C SER A 36 6.00 -9.92 13.29
N SER A 37 5.81 -10.99 14.07
CA SER A 37 4.56 -11.75 14.14
C SER A 37 3.47 -11.09 14.99
N LEU A 38 3.79 -10.00 15.70
CA LEU A 38 2.90 -9.31 16.63
C LEU A 38 2.66 -7.84 16.25
N VAL A 39 3.00 -7.42 15.02
CA VAL A 39 2.93 -6.00 14.58
C VAL A 39 1.58 -5.34 14.86
N GLU A 40 0.48 -6.11 14.85
CA GLU A 40 -0.87 -5.64 15.15
C GLU A 40 -1.07 -5.05 16.55
N ILE A 41 -0.23 -5.39 17.54
CA ILE A 41 -0.37 -4.84 18.91
C ILE A 41 0.38 -3.51 19.09
N ALA A 42 1.27 -3.15 18.16
CA ALA A 42 2.10 -1.94 18.26
C ALA A 42 1.27 -0.64 18.38
N PRO A 43 0.15 -0.44 17.65
CA PRO A 43 -0.71 0.72 17.85
C PRO A 43 -1.30 0.80 19.27
N ILE A 44 -1.65 -0.34 19.86
CA ILE A 44 -2.24 -0.41 21.22
C ILE A 44 -1.23 0.04 22.27
N LEU A 45 0.02 -0.43 22.15
CA LEU A 45 1.10 -0.07 23.08
C LEU A 45 1.50 1.40 22.93
N ARG A 46 1.51 1.94 21.71
CA ARG A 46 1.72 3.37 21.47
C ARG A 46 0.64 4.21 22.16
N VAL A 47 -0.63 3.85 21.99
CA VAL A 47 -1.74 4.54 22.67
C VAL A 47 -1.64 4.42 24.19
N ALA A 48 -1.24 3.27 24.72
CA ALA A 48 -1.02 3.09 26.16
C ALA A 48 0.01 4.09 26.71
N ASN A 49 1.15 4.24 26.02
CA ASN A 49 2.19 5.20 26.42
C ASN A 49 1.71 6.65 26.31
N GLU A 50 0.92 6.98 25.28
CA GLU A 50 0.38 8.34 25.09
C GLU A 50 -0.59 8.75 26.21
N VAL A 51 -1.41 7.82 26.69
CA VAL A 51 -2.43 8.12 27.71
C VAL A 51 -1.94 7.92 29.14
N GLU A 52 -0.77 7.30 29.35
CA GLU A 52 -0.22 6.97 30.66
C GLU A 52 -0.13 8.17 31.61
N ALA A 53 0.38 9.30 31.13
CA ALA A 53 0.47 10.53 31.93
C ALA A 53 -0.91 11.13 32.28
N SER A 54 -1.94 10.86 31.47
CA SER A 54 -3.29 11.38 31.67
C SER A 54 -4.14 10.45 32.54
N ASN A 55 -4.03 9.14 32.34
CA ASN A 55 -4.76 8.13 33.10
C ASN A 55 -3.96 6.81 33.11
N PRO A 56 -3.18 6.55 34.18
CA PRO A 56 -2.37 5.35 34.31
C PRO A 56 -3.19 4.05 34.25
N ARG A 57 -4.43 4.06 34.76
CA ARG A 57 -5.30 2.86 34.73
C ARG A 57 -5.72 2.51 33.31
N VAL A 58 -6.06 3.50 32.49
CA VAL A 58 -6.39 3.27 31.06
C VAL A 58 -5.16 2.76 30.31
N ALA A 59 -3.97 3.29 30.57
CA ALA A 59 -2.73 2.79 29.98
C ALA A 59 -2.47 1.32 30.34
N TYR A 60 -2.67 0.95 31.61
CA TYR A 60 -2.62 -0.43 32.07
C TYR A 60 -3.60 -1.32 31.30
N LEU A 61 -4.87 -0.91 31.16
CA LEU A 61 -5.89 -1.68 30.44
C LEU A 61 -5.55 -1.86 28.95
N CYS A 62 -5.00 -0.83 28.30
CA CYS A 62 -4.50 -0.93 26.93
C CYS A 62 -3.36 -1.96 26.83
N ARG A 63 -2.40 -1.96 27.76
CA ARG A 63 -1.29 -2.94 27.79
C ARG A 63 -1.78 -4.35 28.08
N PHE A 64 -2.78 -4.49 28.96
CA PHE A 64 -3.38 -5.77 29.27
C PHE A 64 -4.08 -6.36 28.04
N TYR A 65 -4.89 -5.55 27.34
CA TYR A 65 -5.51 -5.94 26.08
C TYR A 65 -4.48 -6.30 25.00
N ALA A 66 -3.39 -5.52 24.89
CA ALA A 66 -2.30 -5.85 23.97
C ALA A 66 -1.64 -7.21 24.29
N PHE A 67 -1.48 -7.55 25.57
CA PHE A 67 -0.97 -8.85 26.01
C PHE A 67 -1.92 -9.99 25.63
N GLU A 68 -3.22 -9.85 25.87
CA GLU A 68 -4.22 -10.85 25.47
C GLU A 68 -4.25 -11.04 23.94
N LYS A 69 -4.21 -9.94 23.18
CA LYS A 69 -4.17 -9.99 21.72
C LYS A 69 -2.89 -10.67 21.23
N ALA A 70 -1.74 -10.38 21.85
CA ALA A 70 -0.49 -11.07 21.54
C ALA A 70 -0.57 -12.58 21.84
N HIS A 71 -1.27 -12.98 22.90
CA HIS A 71 -1.50 -14.40 23.21
C HIS A 71 -2.35 -15.08 22.14
N LYS A 72 -3.41 -14.41 21.64
CA LYS A 72 -4.26 -14.92 20.55
C LYS A 72 -3.51 -15.05 19.22
N LEU A 73 -2.63 -14.10 18.89
CA LEU A 73 -1.86 -14.10 17.64
C LEU A 73 -0.78 -15.19 17.58
N ASP A 74 -0.14 -15.51 18.71
CA ASP A 74 0.85 -16.60 18.79
C ASP A 74 0.73 -17.36 20.12
N PRO A 75 -0.23 -18.27 20.26
CA PRO A 75 -0.46 -19.00 21.52
C PRO A 75 0.78 -19.77 22.00
N THR A 76 1.56 -20.30 21.06
CA THR A 76 2.76 -21.11 21.32
C THR A 76 4.01 -20.30 21.61
N SER A 77 3.99 -18.97 21.40
CA SER A 77 5.16 -18.09 21.48
C SER A 77 6.35 -18.57 20.63
N SER A 78 6.04 -19.11 19.44
CA SER A 78 7.01 -19.70 18.52
C SER A 78 7.78 -18.67 17.69
N GLY A 79 7.22 -17.45 17.55
CA GLY A 79 7.85 -16.36 16.82
C GLY A 79 9.16 -15.90 17.47
N ARG A 80 10.10 -15.45 16.64
CA ARG A 80 11.39 -14.92 17.10
C ARG A 80 11.15 -13.76 18.09
N GLY A 81 11.66 -13.89 19.31
CA GLY A 81 11.57 -12.86 20.35
C GLY A 81 10.20 -12.75 21.05
N VAL A 82 9.17 -13.49 20.61
CA VAL A 82 7.80 -13.39 21.14
C VAL A 82 7.74 -13.76 22.63
N ARG A 83 8.39 -14.85 23.02
CA ARG A 83 8.39 -15.30 24.42
C ARG A 83 9.01 -14.26 25.35
N GLN A 84 10.18 -13.73 24.98
CA GLN A 84 10.87 -12.70 25.75
C GLN A 84 10.01 -11.45 25.90
N PHE A 85 9.40 -11.01 24.79
CA PHE A 85 8.50 -9.87 24.76
C PHE A 85 7.28 -10.06 25.69
N LYS A 86 6.58 -11.19 25.57
CA LYS A 86 5.41 -11.50 26.42
C LYS A 86 5.77 -11.56 27.90
N THR A 87 6.89 -12.18 28.25
CA THR A 87 7.36 -12.25 29.64
C THR A 87 7.65 -10.85 30.19
N ALA A 88 8.34 -10.00 29.44
CA ALA A 88 8.62 -8.62 29.87
C ALA A 88 7.34 -7.79 30.03
N LEU A 89 6.40 -7.92 29.09
CA LEU A 89 5.11 -7.23 29.15
C LEU A 89 4.29 -7.68 30.38
N LEU A 90 4.27 -8.98 30.66
CA LEU A 90 3.58 -9.52 31.84
C LEU A 90 4.17 -8.98 33.15
N GLN A 91 5.50 -8.98 33.30
CA GLN A 91 6.18 -8.42 34.48
C GLN A 91 5.88 -6.92 34.68
N ARG A 92 5.75 -6.16 33.58
CA ARG A 92 5.31 -4.76 33.65
C ARG A 92 3.86 -4.65 34.09
N LEU A 93 2.97 -5.48 33.56
CA LEU A 93 1.55 -5.51 33.94
C LEU A 93 1.36 -5.84 35.42
N GLU A 94 2.12 -6.79 35.97
CA GLU A 94 2.05 -7.14 37.40
C GLU A 94 2.36 -5.92 38.29
N ARG A 95 3.45 -5.19 37.98
CA ARG A 95 3.83 -3.94 38.70
C ARG A 95 2.80 -2.82 38.53
N GLU A 96 2.32 -2.61 37.31
CA GLU A 96 1.35 -1.54 37.01
C GLU A 96 -0.03 -1.85 37.62
N ASN A 97 -0.42 -3.12 37.73
CA ASN A 97 -1.70 -3.48 38.30
C ASN A 97 -1.79 -3.06 39.77
N GLU A 98 -0.78 -3.39 40.58
CA GLU A 98 -0.73 -3.04 42.00
C GLU A 98 -0.79 -1.52 42.21
N THR A 99 0.01 -0.78 41.46
CA THR A 99 0.11 0.68 41.56
C THR A 99 -1.16 1.40 41.08
N THR A 100 -1.81 0.91 40.03
CA THR A 100 -3.02 1.54 39.47
C THR A 100 -4.30 1.12 40.20
N LEU A 101 -4.35 -0.08 40.80
CA LEU A 101 -5.48 -0.54 41.61
C LEU A 101 -5.64 0.25 42.92
N ALA A 102 -4.53 0.70 43.52
CA ALA A 102 -4.57 1.47 44.76
C ALA A 102 -5.35 2.80 44.65
N ALA A 103 -5.49 3.34 43.43
CA ALA A 103 -6.25 4.55 43.14
C ALA A 103 -7.69 4.29 42.64
N LYS A 104 -8.15 3.03 42.63
CA LYS A 104 -9.39 2.61 41.98
C LYS A 104 -10.62 2.76 42.89
N ALA A 105 -11.53 3.66 42.51
CA ALA A 105 -12.86 3.78 43.12
C ALA A 105 -14.02 3.30 42.22
N LYS A 106 -13.77 3.01 40.94
CA LYS A 106 -14.78 2.63 39.92
C LYS A 106 -14.35 1.35 39.19
N SER A 107 -15.28 0.66 38.52
CA SER A 107 -14.97 -0.52 37.68
C SER A 107 -14.11 -0.14 36.47
N ASP A 108 -13.40 -1.10 35.86
CA ASP A 108 -12.53 -0.79 34.72
C ASP A 108 -13.36 -0.39 33.49
N ALA A 109 -14.54 -0.98 33.29
CA ALA A 109 -15.48 -0.55 32.25
C ALA A 109 -15.92 0.90 32.45
N SER A 110 -16.27 1.29 33.69
CA SER A 110 -16.65 2.67 34.00
C SER A 110 -15.50 3.65 33.76
N VAL A 111 -14.26 3.27 34.12
CA VAL A 111 -13.06 4.09 33.86
C VAL A 111 -12.84 4.27 32.36
N MET A 112 -12.93 3.19 31.57
CA MET A 112 -12.76 3.23 30.12
C MET A 112 -13.84 4.07 29.43
N GLN A 113 -15.12 3.90 29.79
CA GLN A 113 -16.22 4.65 29.20
C GLN A 113 -16.08 6.15 29.46
N ASN A 114 -15.81 6.54 30.72
CA ASN A 114 -15.59 7.94 31.09
C ASN A 114 -14.38 8.53 30.38
N PHE A 115 -13.28 7.78 30.28
CA PHE A 115 -12.08 8.26 29.60
C PHE A 115 -12.31 8.41 28.10
N TYR A 116 -12.99 7.47 27.45
CA TYR A 116 -13.31 7.55 26.03
C TYR A 116 -14.15 8.79 25.71
N GLN A 117 -15.22 9.03 26.47
CA GLN A 117 -16.06 10.23 26.31
C GLN A 117 -15.25 11.51 26.54
N HIS A 118 -14.43 11.55 27.59
CA HIS A 118 -13.56 12.69 27.87
C HIS A 118 -12.57 12.93 26.72
N TYR A 119 -11.94 11.88 26.21
CA TYR A 119 -11.01 11.94 25.10
C TYR A 119 -11.69 12.48 23.84
N TYR A 120 -12.86 11.95 23.48
CA TYR A 120 -13.63 12.40 22.32
C TYR A 120 -13.98 13.90 22.41
N LYS A 121 -14.50 14.35 23.57
CA LYS A 121 -14.82 15.78 23.79
C LYS A 121 -13.58 16.68 23.68
N LYS A 122 -12.51 16.28 24.35
CA LYS A 122 -11.28 17.09 24.49
C LYS A 122 -10.43 17.14 23.23
N TYR A 123 -10.32 16.04 22.49
CA TYR A 123 -9.38 15.92 21.37
C TYR A 123 -10.05 15.83 20.00
N ILE A 124 -11.31 15.43 19.90
CA ILE A 124 -12.00 15.33 18.61
C ILE A 124 -12.95 16.51 18.43
N GLN A 125 -13.90 16.71 19.34
CA GLN A 125 -14.85 17.82 19.25
C GLN A 125 -14.15 19.18 19.34
N ALA A 126 -13.28 19.38 20.34
CA ALA A 126 -12.57 20.65 20.47
C ALA A 126 -11.66 20.98 19.27
N LEU A 127 -11.04 19.97 18.63
CA LEU A 127 -10.26 20.19 17.41
C LEU A 127 -11.17 20.48 16.19
N HIS A 128 -12.40 19.97 16.18
CA HIS A 128 -13.38 20.25 15.14
C HIS A 128 -13.95 21.67 15.26
N ASP A 129 -14.18 22.13 16.48
CA ASP A 129 -14.78 23.44 16.81
C ASP A 129 -13.74 24.57 16.79
N ALA A 130 -12.44 24.25 16.79
CA ALA A 130 -11.38 25.24 16.71
C ALA A 130 -11.42 26.01 15.38
N ALA A 131 -11.29 27.34 15.48
CA ALA A 131 -11.25 28.24 14.31
C ALA A 131 -10.11 27.89 13.34
N ASP A 132 -9.02 27.31 13.87
CA ASP A 132 -7.88 26.82 13.13
C ASP A 132 -8.09 25.35 12.72
N LYS A 133 -8.94 25.14 11.70
CA LYS A 133 -9.22 23.84 11.05
C LYS A 133 -8.00 23.18 10.37
N HIS A 134 -6.79 23.63 10.70
CA HIS A 134 -5.58 23.40 9.92
C HIS A 134 -4.65 22.33 10.50
N ASP A 135 -4.92 21.80 11.70
CA ASP A 135 -4.09 20.74 12.29
C ASP A 135 -4.61 19.32 11.99
N ARG A 136 -4.63 18.98 10.70
CA ARG A 136 -5.02 17.66 10.18
C ARG A 136 -4.22 16.55 10.85
N ALA A 137 -2.93 16.74 11.05
CA ALA A 137 -2.05 15.73 11.63
C ALA A 137 -2.50 15.37 13.06
N ARG A 138 -2.81 16.37 13.90
CA ARG A 138 -3.37 16.12 15.24
C ARG A 138 -4.73 15.44 15.18
N LEU A 139 -5.60 15.85 14.25
CA LEU A 139 -6.93 15.26 14.13
C LEU A 139 -6.88 13.80 13.65
N THR A 140 -6.04 13.49 12.65
CA THR A 140 -5.77 12.11 12.21
C THR A 140 -5.28 11.26 13.36
N LYS A 141 -4.31 11.77 14.14
CA LYS A 141 -3.80 11.08 15.32
C LYS A 141 -4.90 10.84 16.36
N ALA A 142 -5.75 11.84 16.63
CA ALA A 142 -6.85 11.72 17.57
C ALA A 142 -7.87 10.64 17.17
N TYR A 143 -8.23 10.56 15.88
CA TYR A 143 -9.11 9.49 15.39
C TYR A 143 -8.46 8.10 15.49
N GLN A 144 -7.17 7.98 15.20
CA GLN A 144 -6.43 6.71 15.35
C GLN A 144 -6.40 6.25 16.81
N THR A 145 -6.04 7.15 17.73
CA THR A 145 -6.03 6.86 19.18
C THR A 145 -7.42 6.52 19.69
N ALA A 146 -8.46 7.25 19.28
CA ALA A 146 -9.84 6.95 19.65
C ALA A 146 -10.30 5.57 19.17
N ALA A 147 -9.98 5.17 17.94
CA ALA A 147 -10.34 3.84 17.44
C ALA A 147 -9.70 2.72 18.27
N VAL A 148 -8.44 2.87 18.64
CA VAL A 148 -7.73 1.91 19.51
C VAL A 148 -8.34 1.89 20.92
N LEU A 149 -8.62 3.07 21.50
CA LEU A 149 -9.28 3.16 22.82
C LEU A 149 -10.65 2.49 22.83
N PHE A 150 -11.41 2.61 21.73
CA PHE A 150 -12.70 1.94 21.59
C PHE A 150 -12.55 0.41 21.50
N GLU A 151 -11.54 -0.10 20.78
CA GLU A 151 -11.26 -1.55 20.73
C GLU A 151 -11.02 -2.11 22.13
N VAL A 152 -10.20 -1.43 22.94
CA VAL A 152 -9.91 -1.80 24.33
C VAL A 152 -11.18 -1.68 25.19
N LEU A 153 -11.92 -0.57 25.07
CA LEU A 153 -13.18 -0.35 25.81
C LEU A 153 -14.18 -1.48 25.54
N ARG A 154 -14.36 -1.88 24.27
CA ARG A 154 -15.27 -2.97 23.89
C ARG A 154 -14.86 -4.28 24.55
N ALA A 155 -13.57 -4.59 24.60
CA ALA A 155 -13.06 -5.79 25.25
C ALA A 155 -13.31 -5.76 26.77
N VAL A 156 -13.03 -4.64 27.44
CA VAL A 156 -13.25 -4.49 28.89
C VAL A 156 -14.73 -4.59 29.25
N ASN A 157 -15.62 -3.95 28.49
CA ASN A 157 -17.07 -4.03 28.68
C ASN A 157 -17.59 -5.47 28.52
N GLN A 158 -17.06 -6.22 27.54
CA GLN A 158 -17.41 -7.64 27.35
C GLN A 158 -16.98 -8.49 28.54
N THR A 159 -15.79 -8.24 29.10
CA THR A 159 -15.27 -8.98 30.26
C THR A 159 -16.04 -8.66 31.56
N GLU A 160 -16.39 -7.40 31.80
CA GLU A 160 -17.16 -6.98 32.99
C GLU A 160 -18.68 -7.12 32.82
N ALA A 161 -19.17 -7.60 31.67
CA ALA A 161 -20.59 -7.69 31.32
C ALA A 161 -21.36 -6.36 31.50
N VAL A 162 -20.75 -5.26 31.07
CA VAL A 162 -21.31 -3.90 31.15
C VAL A 162 -21.78 -3.44 29.77
N GLU A 163 -23.02 -2.95 29.68
CA GLU A 163 -23.55 -2.38 28.44
C GLU A 163 -22.80 -1.10 28.04
N MET A 164 -22.66 -0.91 26.73
CA MET A 164 -22.02 0.28 26.16
C MET A 164 -23.06 1.39 26.03
N ALA A 165 -22.75 2.59 26.52
CA ALA A 165 -23.64 3.73 26.37
C ALA A 165 -23.85 4.09 24.88
N ASP A 166 -25.09 4.39 24.49
CA ASP A 166 -25.45 4.74 23.10
C ASP A 166 -24.64 5.93 22.57
N GLU A 167 -24.40 6.93 23.41
CA GLU A 167 -23.56 8.09 23.06
C GLU A 167 -22.14 7.71 22.62
N ILE A 168 -21.58 6.64 23.20
CA ILE A 168 -20.25 6.13 22.86
C ILE A 168 -20.28 5.41 21.52
N LEU A 169 -21.34 4.64 21.24
CA LEU A 169 -21.54 3.98 19.95
C LEU A 169 -21.69 5.00 18.81
N GLU A 170 -22.49 6.04 19.02
CA GLU A 170 -22.65 7.13 18.05
C GLU A 170 -21.33 7.88 17.81
N ALA A 171 -20.60 8.20 18.89
CA ALA A 171 -19.30 8.86 18.79
C ALA A 171 -18.30 7.98 18.02
N HIS A 172 -18.24 6.68 18.30
CA HIS A 172 -17.34 5.78 17.62
C HIS A 172 -17.70 5.58 16.14
N THR A 173 -18.99 5.56 15.80
CA THR A 173 -19.44 5.52 14.39
C THR A 173 -18.86 6.70 13.61
N LYS A 174 -18.92 7.91 14.19
CA LYS A 174 -18.28 9.11 13.60
C LYS A 174 -16.75 8.99 13.53
N VAL A 175 -16.11 8.40 14.54
CA VAL A 175 -14.66 8.14 14.53
C VAL A 175 -14.28 7.23 13.36
N GLU A 176 -15.00 6.13 13.13
CA GLU A 176 -14.68 5.20 12.05
C GLU A 176 -14.90 5.83 10.67
N GLU A 177 -16.00 6.57 10.48
CA GLU A 177 -16.23 7.32 9.23
C GLU A 177 -15.10 8.32 8.93
N LYS A 178 -14.68 9.09 9.94
CA LYS A 178 -13.65 10.11 9.76
C LYS A 178 -12.24 9.52 9.67
N LYS A 179 -11.95 8.43 10.38
CA LYS A 179 -10.67 7.71 10.27
C LYS A 179 -10.44 7.18 8.85
N GLN A 180 -11.49 6.73 8.16
CA GLN A 180 -11.40 6.32 6.75
C GLN A 180 -11.12 7.51 5.81
N LEU A 181 -11.49 8.72 6.21
CA LEU A 181 -11.27 9.96 5.46
C LEU A 181 -9.84 10.53 5.66
N TYR A 182 -9.34 10.47 6.91
CA TYR A 182 -8.06 11.03 7.31
C TYR A 182 -6.94 9.99 7.23
N VAL A 183 -6.46 9.71 6.01
CA VAL A 183 -5.34 8.78 5.78
C VAL A 183 -3.99 9.50 6.01
N PRO A 184 -3.04 8.90 6.76
CA PRO A 184 -1.82 9.59 7.22
C PRO A 184 -0.69 9.73 6.18
N TYR A 185 -0.74 9.02 5.04
CA TYR A 185 0.42 8.89 4.14
C TYR A 185 0.44 9.87 2.96
N ASN A 186 -0.67 10.59 2.72
CA ASN A 186 -0.81 11.53 1.62
C ASN A 186 -0.61 12.97 2.11
N ILE A 187 0.25 13.72 1.44
CA ILE A 187 0.52 15.13 1.69
C ILE A 187 -0.69 15.99 1.28
N LEU A 188 -1.32 15.64 0.15
CA LEU A 188 -2.46 16.39 -0.39
C LEU A 188 -3.76 15.88 0.23
N PRO A 189 -4.48 16.73 0.98
CA PRO A 189 -5.69 16.33 1.66
C PRO A 189 -6.90 16.51 0.71
N LEU A 190 -7.12 15.51 -0.13
CA LEU A 190 -8.13 15.54 -1.20
C LEU A 190 -9.56 15.28 -0.73
N ASP A 191 -9.75 15.01 0.57
CA ASP A 191 -11.07 14.84 1.19
C ASP A 191 -11.87 16.15 1.22
N PRO A 192 -13.22 16.05 1.25
CA PRO A 192 -14.10 17.22 1.28
C PRO A 192 -13.82 18.18 2.44
N ASP A 193 -13.44 17.67 3.61
CA ASP A 193 -13.24 18.46 4.83
C ASP A 193 -11.97 19.32 4.79
N SER A 194 -11.06 19.04 3.86
CA SER A 194 -9.73 19.64 3.81
C SER A 194 -9.48 20.56 2.63
N GLN A 195 -10.52 20.91 1.88
CA GLN A 195 -10.41 21.81 0.72
C GLN A 195 -9.78 23.17 1.06
N ASN A 196 -9.93 23.63 2.30
CA ASN A 196 -9.44 24.93 2.75
C ASN A 196 -8.00 24.92 3.28
N GLN A 197 -7.33 23.75 3.34
CA GLN A 197 -5.94 23.67 3.79
C GLN A 197 -5.00 24.46 2.88
N ALA A 198 -3.95 25.06 3.46
CA ALA A 198 -3.06 25.97 2.75
C ALA A 198 -2.49 25.37 1.45
N ILE A 199 -2.10 24.09 1.48
CA ILE A 199 -1.56 23.38 0.31
C ILE A 199 -2.60 23.22 -0.83
N MET A 200 -3.90 23.17 -0.51
CA MET A 200 -4.96 23.08 -1.51
C MET A 200 -5.33 24.44 -2.13
N ARG A 201 -4.77 25.54 -1.61
CA ARG A 201 -4.98 26.90 -2.15
C ARG A 201 -4.02 27.24 -3.30
N TYR A 202 -2.97 26.44 -3.52
CA TYR A 202 -2.06 26.64 -4.63
C TYR A 202 -2.77 26.43 -5.99
N PRO A 203 -2.78 27.43 -6.89
CA PRO A 203 -3.48 27.33 -8.17
C PRO A 203 -3.05 26.10 -8.99
N GLU A 204 -1.75 25.79 -9.02
CA GLU A 204 -1.17 24.65 -9.74
C GLU A 204 -1.68 23.28 -9.23
N ILE A 205 -2.00 23.19 -7.94
CA ILE A 205 -2.64 22.02 -7.34
C ILE A 205 -4.11 21.97 -7.75
N GLN A 206 -4.81 23.10 -7.64
CA GLN A 206 -6.24 23.19 -7.99
C GLN A 206 -6.52 22.84 -9.45
N VAL A 207 -5.70 23.32 -10.39
CA VAL A 207 -5.86 22.98 -11.82
C VAL A 207 -5.60 21.51 -12.09
N SER A 208 -4.58 20.93 -11.44
CA SER A 208 -4.23 19.51 -11.61
C SER A 208 -5.33 18.60 -11.06
N VAL A 209 -5.85 18.91 -9.87
CA VAL A 209 -7.00 18.20 -9.26
C VAL A 209 -8.24 18.33 -10.13
N SER A 210 -8.54 19.55 -10.60
CA SER A 210 -9.72 19.80 -11.45
C SER A 210 -9.61 19.05 -12.79
N ALA A 211 -8.41 18.98 -13.37
CA ALA A 211 -8.16 18.25 -14.60
C ALA A 211 -8.42 16.74 -14.43
N LEU A 212 -7.98 16.13 -13.33
CA LEU A 212 -8.26 14.72 -13.01
C LEU A 212 -9.74 14.44 -12.74
N ARG A 213 -10.47 15.40 -12.19
CA ARG A 213 -11.92 15.30 -11.95
C ARG A 213 -12.77 15.39 -13.22
N ASN A 214 -12.18 15.60 -14.41
CA ASN A 214 -12.91 15.56 -15.67
C ASN A 214 -13.26 14.11 -16.05
N THR A 215 -14.29 13.55 -15.43
CA THR A 215 -14.81 12.18 -15.67
C THR A 215 -15.92 12.14 -16.71
N ARG A 216 -16.13 13.22 -17.47
CA ARG A 216 -17.18 13.32 -18.48
C ARG A 216 -17.03 12.22 -19.52
N GLY A 217 -18.11 11.48 -19.78
CA GLY A 217 -18.18 10.46 -20.82
C GLY A 217 -17.59 9.10 -20.45
N LEU A 218 -16.95 8.96 -19.28
CA LEU A 218 -16.39 7.69 -18.82
C LEU A 218 -17.50 6.66 -18.57
N PRO A 219 -17.36 5.42 -19.09
CA PRO A 219 -18.33 4.35 -18.86
C PRO A 219 -18.11 3.71 -17.49
N TRP A 220 -18.82 4.19 -16.48
CA TRP A 220 -18.80 3.59 -15.14
C TRP A 220 -19.53 2.24 -15.09
N PRO A 221 -19.15 1.32 -14.18
CA PRO A 221 -19.92 0.11 -13.91
C PRO A 221 -21.38 0.41 -13.54
N LYS A 222 -22.30 -0.52 -13.84
CA LYS A 222 -23.75 -0.30 -13.66
C LYS A 222 -24.13 -0.05 -12.19
N ASP A 223 -23.47 -0.72 -11.26
CA ASP A 223 -23.74 -0.63 -9.82
C ASP A 223 -22.88 0.43 -9.11
N HIS A 224 -22.23 1.31 -9.88
CA HIS A 224 -21.34 2.34 -9.34
C HIS A 224 -22.12 3.40 -8.55
N GLN A 225 -21.84 3.49 -7.26
CA GLN A 225 -22.34 4.56 -6.42
C GLN A 225 -21.39 5.77 -6.50
N LYS A 226 -21.88 6.85 -7.10
CA LYS A 226 -21.11 8.08 -7.27
C LYS A 226 -20.68 8.66 -5.92
N LYS A 227 -19.38 8.72 -5.68
CA LYS A 227 -18.78 9.38 -4.52
C LYS A 227 -18.52 10.87 -4.80
N VAL A 228 -18.43 11.64 -3.73
CA VAL A 228 -18.02 13.05 -3.80
C VAL A 228 -16.56 13.12 -4.23
N ASN A 229 -16.23 14.03 -5.15
CA ASN A 229 -14.88 14.27 -5.66
C ASN A 229 -14.22 13.12 -6.45
N GLU A 230 -15.01 12.20 -7.01
CA GLU A 230 -14.47 11.13 -7.89
C GLU A 230 -13.71 11.67 -9.09
N ASP A 231 -12.62 10.99 -9.43
CA ASP A 231 -11.75 11.33 -10.53
C ASP A 231 -11.44 10.15 -11.47
N MET A 232 -10.60 10.42 -12.47
CA MET A 232 -10.18 9.42 -13.46
C MET A 232 -9.51 8.19 -12.83
N LEU A 233 -8.82 8.33 -11.69
CA LEU A 233 -8.15 7.19 -11.05
C LEU A 233 -9.16 6.31 -10.31
N ASP A 234 -10.22 6.88 -9.73
CA ASP A 234 -11.33 6.08 -9.17
C ASP A 234 -12.01 5.25 -10.26
N TRP A 235 -12.17 5.82 -11.46
CA TRP A 235 -12.71 5.07 -12.60
C TRP A 235 -11.75 3.95 -13.04
N LEU A 236 -10.46 4.24 -13.18
CA LEU A 236 -9.47 3.21 -13.52
C LEU A 236 -9.41 2.11 -12.45
N GLN A 237 -9.55 2.46 -11.18
CA GLN A 237 -9.66 1.50 -10.09
C GLN A 237 -10.85 0.56 -10.30
N ALA A 238 -12.04 1.12 -10.54
CA ALA A 238 -13.26 0.34 -10.73
C ALA A 238 -13.19 -0.57 -11.98
N MET A 239 -12.52 -0.12 -13.05
CA MET A 239 -12.42 -0.90 -14.28
C MET A 239 -11.36 -2.01 -14.19
N PHE A 240 -10.17 -1.72 -13.67
CA PHE A 240 -9.02 -2.63 -13.71
C PHE A 240 -8.72 -3.32 -12.37
N GLY A 241 -9.39 -2.96 -11.29
CA GLY A 241 -9.20 -3.57 -9.97
C GLY A 241 -7.84 -3.23 -9.35
N PHE A 242 -7.45 -1.94 -9.35
CA PHE A 242 -6.25 -1.49 -8.65
C PHE A 242 -6.49 -1.39 -7.13
N GLN A 243 -5.42 -1.49 -6.33
CA GLN A 243 -5.49 -1.35 -4.88
C GLN A 243 -5.82 0.09 -4.48
N LYS A 244 -6.69 0.25 -3.47
CA LYS A 244 -7.15 1.57 -2.99
C LYS A 244 -6.00 2.51 -2.62
N ASP A 245 -5.01 2.01 -1.89
CA ASP A 245 -3.89 2.82 -1.43
C ASP A 245 -2.91 3.15 -2.56
N SER A 246 -2.74 2.23 -3.53
CA SER A 246 -1.96 2.50 -4.76
C SER A 246 -2.59 3.65 -5.55
N VAL A 247 -3.91 3.61 -5.73
CA VAL A 247 -4.68 4.68 -6.39
C VAL A 247 -4.51 6.02 -5.69
N ALA A 248 -4.64 6.04 -4.36
CA ALA A 248 -4.44 7.26 -3.57
C ALA A 248 -3.02 7.82 -3.70
N ASN A 249 -2.00 6.95 -3.68
CA ASN A 249 -0.59 7.35 -3.82
C ASN A 249 -0.28 7.88 -5.22
N GLN A 250 -0.72 7.20 -6.27
CA GLN A 250 -0.44 7.62 -7.65
C GLN A 250 -1.22 8.87 -8.06
N ARG A 251 -2.42 9.08 -7.48
CA ARG A 251 -3.17 10.33 -7.63
C ARG A 251 -2.36 11.53 -7.14
N GLU A 252 -1.87 11.47 -5.91
CA GLU A 252 -1.04 12.52 -5.34
C GLU A 252 0.24 12.74 -6.14
N HIS A 253 0.94 11.65 -6.50
CA HIS A 253 2.16 11.72 -7.28
C HIS A 253 1.94 12.44 -8.63
N LEU A 254 0.86 12.10 -9.35
CA LEU A 254 0.54 12.76 -10.62
C LEU A 254 0.17 14.23 -10.44
N ILE A 255 -0.62 14.57 -9.42
CA ILE A 255 -0.97 15.96 -9.12
C ILE A 255 0.30 16.79 -8.87
N LEU A 256 1.20 16.30 -8.03
CA LEU A 256 2.45 17.00 -7.71
C LEU A 256 3.37 17.11 -8.93
N LEU A 257 3.44 16.07 -9.76
CA LEU A 257 4.22 16.08 -11.00
C LEU A 257 3.69 17.13 -11.99
N LEU A 258 2.37 17.18 -12.19
CA LEU A 258 1.73 18.16 -13.08
C LEU A 258 1.88 19.58 -12.54
N ALA A 259 1.64 19.79 -11.24
CA ALA A 259 1.80 21.08 -10.59
C ALA A 259 3.23 21.60 -10.72
N ASN A 260 4.24 20.74 -10.50
CA ASN A 260 5.65 21.12 -10.62
C ASN A 260 6.02 21.61 -12.03
N VAL A 261 5.57 20.88 -13.07
CA VAL A 261 5.83 21.27 -14.46
C VAL A 261 5.03 22.52 -14.82
N HIS A 262 3.78 22.62 -14.38
CA HIS A 262 2.93 23.79 -14.64
C HIS A 262 3.55 25.07 -14.10
N VAL A 263 4.08 25.08 -12.87
CA VAL A 263 4.74 26.24 -12.26
C VAL A 263 5.97 26.69 -13.05
N ARG A 264 6.70 25.75 -13.69
CA ARG A 264 7.90 26.05 -14.48
C ARG A 264 7.57 26.66 -15.84
N GLU A 265 6.44 26.28 -16.41
CA GLU A 265 6.05 26.61 -17.79
C GLU A 265 5.04 27.77 -17.87
N SER A 266 4.31 28.06 -16.78
CA SER A 266 3.32 29.14 -16.76
C SER A 266 3.99 30.52 -16.82
N SER A 267 4.13 31.07 -18.02
CA SER A 267 4.40 32.50 -18.21
C SER A 267 3.17 33.30 -17.76
N LYS A 268 3.36 34.20 -16.78
CA LYS A 268 2.38 35.13 -16.17
C LYS A 268 1.32 35.67 -17.15
N THR A 269 0.25 34.93 -17.39
CA THR A 269 -0.86 35.39 -18.23
C THR A 269 -2.13 35.27 -17.40
N ASP A 270 -2.84 36.39 -17.21
CA ASP A 270 -4.03 36.56 -16.36
C ASP A 270 -5.29 35.80 -16.84
N GLN A 271 -5.13 34.75 -17.64
CA GLN A 271 -6.25 33.92 -18.07
C GLN A 271 -6.49 32.78 -17.08
N GLN A 272 -7.77 32.38 -16.99
CA GLN A 272 -8.27 31.40 -16.01
C GLN A 272 -7.32 30.21 -15.82
N PRO A 273 -7.12 29.74 -14.57
CA PRO A 273 -6.18 28.67 -14.28
C PRO A 273 -6.72 27.36 -14.85
N LYS A 274 -6.27 27.01 -16.07
CA LYS A 274 -6.46 25.71 -16.69
C LYS A 274 -5.10 25.04 -16.78
N LEU A 275 -5.07 23.71 -16.56
CA LEU A 275 -3.85 22.95 -16.73
C LEU A 275 -3.33 23.13 -18.16
N ASP A 276 -2.09 23.59 -18.26
CA ASP A 276 -1.42 23.86 -19.52
C ASP A 276 -1.17 22.56 -20.31
N ASP A 277 -1.62 22.53 -21.57
CA ASP A 277 -1.45 21.41 -22.48
C ASP A 277 0.03 21.14 -22.82
N HIS A 278 0.89 22.17 -22.75
CA HIS A 278 2.33 22.00 -22.92
C HIS A 278 2.94 21.21 -21.75
N ALA A 279 2.66 21.62 -20.51
CA ALA A 279 3.09 20.92 -19.29
C ALA A 279 2.67 19.44 -19.31
N LEU A 280 1.41 19.18 -19.68
CA LEU A 280 0.87 17.84 -19.83
C LEU A 280 1.63 17.00 -20.88
N THR A 281 1.95 17.62 -22.01
CA THR A 281 2.65 16.95 -23.12
C THR A 281 4.08 16.60 -22.74
N GLU A 282 4.77 17.47 -22.01
CA GLU A 282 6.13 17.22 -21.52
C GLU A 282 6.18 16.08 -20.50
N VAL A 283 5.24 16.02 -19.56
CA VAL A 283 5.12 14.89 -18.62
C VAL A 283 4.85 13.59 -19.38
N MET A 284 3.88 13.60 -20.29
CA MET A 284 3.52 12.44 -21.11
C MET A 284 4.72 11.93 -21.93
N LYS A 285 5.47 12.84 -22.55
CA LYS A 285 6.65 12.52 -23.37
C LYS A 285 7.74 11.84 -22.54
N LYS A 286 7.96 12.28 -21.30
CA LYS A 286 8.93 11.68 -20.38
C LYS A 286 8.48 10.29 -19.92
N LEU A 287 7.23 10.14 -19.47
CA LEU A 287 6.68 8.87 -18.99
C LEU A 287 6.70 7.78 -20.08
N PHE A 288 6.28 8.11 -21.30
CA PHE A 288 6.16 7.12 -22.38
C PHE A 288 7.40 6.97 -23.26
N LYS A 289 8.54 7.57 -22.89
CA LYS A 289 9.77 7.48 -23.68
C LYS A 289 10.20 6.03 -23.91
N ASN A 290 10.22 5.23 -22.85
CA ASN A 290 10.65 3.83 -22.92
C ASN A 290 9.61 2.96 -23.65
N TYR A 291 8.32 3.13 -23.32
CA TYR A 291 7.23 2.43 -24.00
C TYR A 291 7.22 2.65 -25.52
N LYS A 292 7.39 3.91 -25.97
CA LYS A 292 7.45 4.24 -27.40
C LYS A 292 8.68 3.62 -28.08
N LYS A 293 9.82 3.57 -27.40
CA LYS A 293 11.03 2.90 -27.90
C LYS A 293 10.80 1.39 -28.03
N TRP A 294 10.20 0.76 -27.02
CA TRP A 294 9.86 -0.67 -27.04
C TRP A 294 8.90 -1.00 -28.18
N CYS A 295 7.82 -0.21 -28.36
CA CYS A 295 6.92 -0.38 -29.49
C CYS A 295 7.64 -0.27 -30.83
N LYS A 296 8.51 0.74 -31.00
CA LYS A 296 9.31 0.91 -32.22
C LYS A 296 10.27 -0.26 -32.45
N PHE A 297 10.90 -0.78 -31.39
CA PHE A 297 11.82 -1.90 -31.45
C PHE A 297 11.13 -3.18 -31.93
N LEU A 298 9.90 -3.43 -31.46
CA LEU A 298 9.09 -4.59 -31.87
C LEU A 298 8.28 -4.37 -33.17
N ASP A 299 8.49 -3.25 -33.85
CA ASP A 299 7.70 -2.81 -35.03
C ASP A 299 6.17 -2.84 -34.78
N ARG A 300 5.75 -2.34 -33.61
CA ARG A 300 4.34 -2.22 -33.22
C ARG A 300 3.91 -0.76 -33.11
N LYS A 301 2.67 -0.50 -33.54
CA LYS A 301 2.02 0.79 -33.28
C LYS A 301 1.75 0.94 -31.79
N SER A 302 2.02 2.11 -31.23
CA SER A 302 1.74 2.38 -29.82
C SER A 302 0.24 2.40 -29.54
N SER A 303 -0.15 1.93 -28.37
CA SER A 303 -1.54 1.96 -27.89
C SER A 303 -2.03 3.32 -27.38
N LEU A 304 -1.30 4.39 -27.70
CA LEU A 304 -1.57 5.76 -27.25
C LEU A 304 -2.40 6.51 -28.31
N TRP A 305 -3.63 6.06 -28.57
CA TRP A 305 -4.52 6.75 -29.52
C TRP A 305 -5.12 8.00 -28.90
N LEU A 306 -4.90 9.15 -29.53
CA LEU A 306 -5.49 10.43 -29.13
C LEU A 306 -6.69 10.76 -30.04
N PRO A 307 -7.76 11.38 -29.51
CA PRO A 307 -8.90 11.78 -30.31
C PRO A 307 -8.54 13.03 -31.14
N THR A 308 -9.30 13.27 -32.21
CA THR A 308 -9.17 14.49 -33.02
C THR A 308 -9.75 15.71 -32.29
N ILE A 309 -10.72 15.50 -31.41
CA ILE A 309 -11.39 16.56 -30.64
C ILE A 309 -10.47 17.05 -29.53
N GLN A 310 -9.97 18.29 -29.65
CA GLN A 310 -9.00 18.87 -28.73
C GLN A 310 -9.46 18.86 -27.26
N GLN A 311 -10.75 19.02 -27.01
CA GLN A 311 -11.33 19.00 -25.66
C GLN A 311 -11.18 17.63 -24.96
N GLU A 312 -11.12 16.54 -25.72
CA GLU A 312 -10.95 15.17 -25.19
C GLU A 312 -9.48 14.74 -25.13
N VAL A 313 -8.59 15.42 -25.87
CA VAL A 313 -7.15 15.09 -25.90
C VAL A 313 -6.55 15.15 -24.51
N GLN A 314 -6.85 16.22 -23.76
CA GLN A 314 -6.32 16.40 -22.40
C GLN A 314 -6.76 15.26 -21.47
N GLN A 315 -8.06 14.95 -21.44
CA GLN A 315 -8.60 13.83 -20.66
C GLN A 315 -7.91 12.51 -21.06
N ARG A 316 -7.71 12.27 -22.36
CA ARG A 316 -7.11 11.01 -22.82
C ARG A 316 -5.63 10.89 -22.45
N LYS A 317 -4.86 11.97 -22.53
CA LYS A 317 -3.48 12.01 -22.06
C LYS A 317 -3.39 11.70 -20.57
N LEU A 318 -4.28 12.30 -19.76
CA LEU A 318 -4.36 12.05 -18.32
C LEU A 318 -4.69 10.59 -18.01
N LEU A 319 -5.71 10.01 -18.65
CA LEU A 319 -6.07 8.59 -18.48
C LEU A 319 -4.90 7.65 -18.79
N TYR A 320 -4.18 7.87 -19.89
CA TYR A 320 -3.01 7.06 -20.22
C TYR A 320 -1.90 7.16 -19.18
N MET A 321 -1.61 8.36 -18.68
CA MET A 321 -0.60 8.56 -17.63
C MET A 321 -1.03 7.96 -16.30
N CYS A 322 -2.29 8.14 -15.90
CA CYS A 322 -2.86 7.52 -14.70
C CYS A 322 -2.72 6.00 -14.77
N LEU A 323 -3.11 5.38 -15.89
CA LEU A 323 -2.98 3.95 -16.10
C LEU A 323 -1.53 3.48 -15.99
N TYR A 324 -0.59 4.20 -16.60
CA TYR A 324 0.84 3.88 -16.52
C TYR A 324 1.36 3.91 -15.09
N LEU A 325 1.02 4.97 -14.35
CA LEU A 325 1.45 5.14 -12.96
C LEU A 325 0.83 4.11 -12.02
N LEU A 326 -0.43 3.71 -12.23
CA LEU A 326 -1.09 2.64 -11.48
C LEU A 326 -0.43 1.28 -11.73
N ILE A 327 -0.17 0.94 -13.00
CA ILE A 327 0.58 -0.28 -13.37
C ILE A 327 1.96 -0.27 -12.71
N TRP A 328 2.68 0.86 -12.79
CA TRP A 328 3.98 1.00 -12.15
C TRP A 328 3.89 0.93 -10.62
N GLY A 329 2.83 1.46 -10.01
CA GLY A 329 2.58 1.47 -8.57
C GLY A 329 2.42 0.08 -7.97
N GLU A 330 1.80 -0.84 -8.69
CA GLU A 330 1.53 -2.22 -8.24
C GLU A 330 2.47 -3.28 -8.81
N ALA A 331 3.33 -2.92 -9.77
CA ALA A 331 4.28 -3.84 -10.40
C ALA A 331 5.23 -4.58 -9.42
N ALA A 332 5.47 -4.05 -8.22
CA ALA A 332 6.38 -4.64 -7.23
C ALA A 332 7.75 -5.02 -7.85
N ASN A 333 8.10 -6.31 -7.85
CA ASN A 333 9.35 -6.83 -8.42
C ASN A 333 9.39 -6.84 -9.96
N LEU A 334 8.24 -6.75 -10.65
CA LEU A 334 8.21 -6.68 -12.11
C LEU A 334 8.85 -5.38 -12.63
N ARG A 335 9.11 -4.39 -11.77
CA ARG A 335 9.87 -3.18 -12.13
C ARG A 335 11.30 -3.47 -12.61
N PHE A 336 11.85 -4.63 -12.26
CA PHE A 336 13.13 -5.10 -12.79
C PHE A 336 13.02 -5.70 -14.21
N MET A 337 11.81 -5.77 -14.77
CA MET A 337 11.54 -6.26 -16.13
C MET A 337 10.80 -5.17 -16.93
N PRO A 338 11.49 -4.11 -17.37
CA PRO A 338 10.85 -2.94 -17.99
C PRO A 338 10.09 -3.26 -19.30
N GLU A 339 10.54 -4.25 -20.08
CA GLU A 339 9.82 -4.66 -21.29
C GLU A 339 8.57 -5.50 -20.95
N CYS A 340 8.59 -6.27 -19.87
CA CYS A 340 7.37 -6.87 -19.30
C CYS A 340 6.34 -5.79 -18.93
N LEU A 341 6.77 -4.68 -18.32
CA LEU A 341 5.87 -3.56 -18.02
C LEU A 341 5.34 -2.89 -19.29
N CYS A 342 6.17 -2.77 -20.32
CA CYS A 342 5.72 -2.24 -21.62
C CYS A 342 4.65 -3.14 -22.25
N TYR A 343 4.79 -4.46 -22.15
CA TYR A 343 3.80 -5.44 -22.61
C TYR A 343 2.46 -5.29 -21.88
N ILE A 344 2.49 -5.27 -20.54
CA ILE A 344 1.29 -5.08 -19.70
C ILE A 344 0.60 -3.76 -20.06
N TYR A 345 1.37 -2.67 -20.12
CA TYR A 345 0.85 -1.36 -20.49
C TYR A 345 0.24 -1.35 -21.89
N HIS A 346 0.90 -1.99 -22.86
CA HIS A 346 0.45 -2.03 -24.26
C HIS A 346 -0.98 -2.58 -24.38
N HIS A 347 -1.25 -3.69 -23.70
CA HIS A 347 -2.56 -4.33 -23.72
C HIS A 347 -3.61 -3.55 -22.92
N MET A 348 -3.28 -3.12 -21.70
CA MET A 348 -4.22 -2.36 -20.87
C MET A 348 -4.59 -1.01 -21.50
N ALA A 349 -3.65 -0.34 -22.17
CA ALA A 349 -3.92 0.90 -22.91
C ALA A 349 -4.81 0.65 -24.14
N PHE A 350 -4.69 -0.51 -24.79
CA PHE A 350 -5.60 -0.93 -25.86
C PHE A 350 -7.03 -1.19 -25.36
N GLU A 351 -7.17 -1.87 -24.22
CA GLU A 351 -8.47 -2.07 -23.57
C GLU A 351 -9.09 -0.73 -23.15
N LEU A 352 -8.29 0.16 -22.54
CA LEU A 352 -8.71 1.51 -22.21
C LEU A 352 -9.25 2.26 -23.44
N TYR A 353 -8.55 2.19 -24.57
CA TYR A 353 -9.04 2.78 -25.82
C TYR A 353 -10.38 2.18 -26.26
N GLY A 354 -10.51 0.84 -26.24
CA GLY A 354 -11.75 0.15 -26.61
C GLY A 354 -12.94 0.55 -25.73
N MET A 355 -12.72 0.68 -24.42
CA MET A 355 -13.71 1.15 -23.45
C MET A 355 -14.15 2.60 -23.74
N LEU A 356 -13.19 3.50 -23.96
CA LEU A 356 -13.47 4.91 -24.24
C LEU A 356 -14.18 5.10 -25.59
N ALA A 357 -13.88 4.25 -26.58
CA ALA A 357 -14.56 4.22 -27.86
C ALA A 357 -15.95 3.56 -27.81
N ARG A 358 -16.38 3.04 -26.64
CA ARG A 358 -17.61 2.25 -26.45
C ARG A 358 -17.73 1.13 -27.47
N SER A 359 -16.59 0.50 -27.77
CA SER A 359 -16.54 -0.60 -28.72
C SER A 359 -17.34 -1.78 -28.15
N ILE A 360 -18.02 -2.49 -29.03
CA ILE A 360 -18.72 -3.73 -28.68
C ILE A 360 -17.77 -4.88 -29.00
N SER A 361 -17.58 -5.78 -28.02
CA SER A 361 -16.81 -7.00 -28.23
C SER A 361 -17.51 -7.87 -29.27
N PRO A 362 -16.86 -8.22 -30.39
CA PRO A 362 -17.46 -9.08 -31.41
C PRO A 362 -17.82 -10.47 -30.88
N MET A 363 -17.14 -10.91 -29.81
CA MET A 363 -17.34 -12.25 -29.23
C MET A 363 -18.51 -12.30 -28.25
N THR A 364 -18.74 -11.24 -27.46
CA THR A 364 -19.76 -11.25 -26.39
C THR A 364 -20.98 -10.42 -26.73
N GLY A 365 -20.91 -9.52 -27.73
CA GLY A 365 -21.97 -8.56 -28.02
C GLY A 365 -22.15 -7.48 -26.95
N GLU A 366 -21.29 -7.45 -25.93
CA GLU A 366 -21.31 -6.48 -24.84
C GLU A 366 -20.24 -5.39 -25.03
N PRO A 367 -20.38 -4.22 -24.35
CA PRO A 367 -19.30 -3.24 -24.29
C PRO A 367 -17.99 -3.88 -23.85
N VAL A 368 -16.87 -3.49 -24.49
CA VAL A 368 -15.53 -3.96 -24.11
C VAL A 368 -15.30 -3.73 -22.62
N ARG A 369 -14.79 -4.76 -21.94
CA ARG A 369 -14.36 -4.74 -20.54
C ARG A 369 -12.91 -5.21 -20.45
N PRO A 370 -12.16 -4.83 -19.41
CA PRO A 370 -10.81 -5.31 -19.24
C PRO A 370 -10.78 -6.82 -19.00
N ALA A 371 -9.86 -7.52 -19.64
CA ALA A 371 -9.63 -8.96 -19.51
C ALA A 371 -9.41 -9.39 -18.05
N TYR A 372 -8.76 -8.53 -17.27
CA TYR A 372 -8.43 -8.75 -15.86
C TYR A 372 -9.17 -7.83 -14.90
N GLY A 373 -10.26 -7.19 -15.34
CA GLY A 373 -11.01 -6.23 -14.53
C GLY A 373 -12.17 -6.83 -13.74
N GLY A 374 -12.93 -5.96 -13.08
CA GLY A 374 -14.25 -6.26 -12.50
C GLY A 374 -14.27 -6.72 -11.04
N ASP A 375 -13.14 -7.17 -10.50
CA ASP A 375 -13.01 -7.55 -9.08
C ASP A 375 -12.06 -6.61 -8.34
N ASP A 376 -12.19 -6.54 -7.01
CA ASP A 376 -11.24 -5.83 -6.16
C ASP A 376 -9.85 -6.45 -6.26
N GLU A 377 -8.82 -5.60 -6.37
CA GLU A 377 -7.40 -6.00 -6.50
C GLU A 377 -7.11 -6.97 -7.67
N ALA A 378 -7.96 -6.98 -8.70
CA ALA A 378 -7.81 -7.88 -9.84
C ALA A 378 -6.51 -7.67 -10.62
N PHE A 379 -5.98 -6.45 -10.72
CA PHE A 379 -4.68 -6.20 -11.37
C PHE A 379 -3.54 -6.94 -10.64
N LEU A 380 -3.46 -6.76 -9.32
CA LEU A 380 -2.48 -7.45 -8.49
C LEU A 380 -2.64 -8.97 -8.62
N ASN A 381 -3.86 -9.49 -8.42
CA ASN A 381 -4.11 -10.92 -8.34
C ASN A 381 -4.00 -11.64 -9.68
N LYS A 382 -4.46 -11.03 -10.78
CA LYS A 382 -4.57 -11.70 -12.09
C LYS A 382 -3.46 -11.32 -13.09
N VAL A 383 -2.78 -10.17 -12.90
CA VAL A 383 -1.68 -9.73 -13.78
C VAL A 383 -0.32 -9.87 -13.10
N VAL A 384 -0.15 -9.24 -11.92
CA VAL A 384 1.15 -9.18 -11.25
C VAL A 384 1.52 -10.53 -10.63
N THR A 385 0.60 -11.14 -9.88
CA THR A 385 0.86 -12.37 -9.11
C THR A 385 1.34 -13.55 -9.98
N PRO A 386 0.73 -13.89 -11.13
CA PRO A 386 1.21 -15.01 -11.96
C PRO A 386 2.66 -14.84 -12.45
N ILE A 387 3.03 -13.61 -12.82
CA ILE A 387 4.39 -13.28 -13.27
C ILE A 387 5.35 -13.32 -12.07
N TYR A 388 4.94 -12.74 -10.93
CA TYR A 388 5.72 -12.78 -9.69
C TYR A 388 5.96 -14.22 -9.21
N GLU A 389 4.95 -15.09 -9.25
CA GLU A 389 5.11 -16.50 -8.86
C GLU A 389 6.13 -17.23 -9.74
N THR A 390 6.19 -16.90 -11.02
CA THR A 390 7.19 -17.44 -11.95
C THR A 390 8.59 -16.99 -11.55
N ILE A 391 8.78 -15.69 -11.27
CA ILE A 391 10.03 -15.15 -10.73
C ILE A 391 10.40 -15.84 -9.42
N ALA A 392 9.45 -15.99 -8.50
CA ALA A 392 9.68 -16.59 -7.18
C ALA A 392 10.08 -18.06 -7.29
N LYS A 393 9.47 -18.82 -8.22
CA LYS A 393 9.86 -20.21 -8.52
C LYS A 393 11.27 -20.28 -9.07
N GLU A 394 11.63 -19.45 -10.04
CA GLU A 394 13.00 -19.42 -10.61
C GLU A 394 14.05 -18.98 -9.58
N ALA A 395 13.75 -17.96 -8.76
CA ALA A 395 14.64 -17.50 -7.69
C ALA A 395 14.93 -18.60 -6.65
N LYS A 396 13.91 -19.42 -6.30
CA LYS A 396 14.10 -20.59 -5.43
C LYS A 396 15.03 -21.63 -6.06
N ARG A 397 14.95 -21.85 -7.38
CA ARG A 397 15.84 -22.77 -8.12
C ARG A 397 17.29 -22.27 -8.15
N GLY A 398 17.49 -20.97 -8.14
CA GLY A 398 18.81 -20.35 -8.04
C GLY A 398 19.57 -20.69 -6.74
N LYS A 399 18.90 -21.19 -5.69
CA LYS A 399 19.49 -21.56 -4.38
C LYS A 399 20.40 -20.48 -3.79
N GLY A 400 20.03 -19.20 -3.97
CA GLY A 400 20.83 -18.05 -3.54
C GLY A 400 22.11 -17.84 -4.36
N GLY A 401 22.05 -18.10 -5.68
CA GLY A 401 23.18 -17.95 -6.60
C GLY A 401 24.14 -19.14 -6.63
N LYS A 402 23.78 -20.27 -6.01
CA LYS A 402 24.63 -21.47 -5.92
C LYS A 402 24.38 -22.48 -7.05
N SER A 403 23.27 -22.36 -7.77
CA SER A 403 22.95 -23.19 -8.94
C SER A 403 23.62 -22.64 -10.20
N MET A 404 23.91 -23.51 -11.18
CA MET A 404 24.43 -23.05 -12.47
C MET A 404 23.40 -22.13 -13.15
N HIS A 405 23.87 -21.02 -13.73
CA HIS A 405 23.00 -20.04 -14.39
C HIS A 405 22.17 -20.62 -15.55
N SER A 406 22.62 -21.72 -16.17
CA SER A 406 21.85 -22.42 -17.21
C SER A 406 20.61 -23.19 -16.69
N GLN A 407 20.45 -23.29 -15.37
CA GLN A 407 19.41 -24.12 -14.73
C GLN A 407 18.22 -23.31 -14.22
N TRP A 408 18.26 -21.98 -14.27
CA TRP A 408 17.21 -21.10 -13.78
C TRP A 408 17.25 -19.76 -14.52
N ARG A 409 16.10 -19.06 -14.57
CA ARG A 409 15.98 -17.76 -15.23
C ARG A 409 16.00 -16.63 -14.21
N ASN A 410 16.88 -15.65 -14.39
CA ASN A 410 16.89 -14.43 -13.60
C ASN A 410 15.94 -13.37 -14.22
N TYR A 411 15.91 -12.16 -13.65
CA TYR A 411 15.05 -11.08 -14.17
C TYR A 411 15.37 -10.70 -15.62
N ASP A 412 16.65 -10.65 -16.00
CA ASP A 412 17.06 -10.34 -17.37
C ASP A 412 16.62 -11.43 -18.34
N ASP A 413 16.79 -12.71 -18.00
CA ASP A 413 16.36 -13.85 -18.83
C ASP A 413 14.83 -13.86 -19.04
N LEU A 414 14.06 -13.56 -17.99
CA LEU A 414 12.60 -13.46 -18.08
C LEU A 414 12.16 -12.23 -18.88
N ASN A 415 12.85 -11.12 -18.72
CA ASN A 415 12.55 -9.88 -19.41
C ASN A 415 12.89 -9.94 -20.91
N GLU A 416 13.91 -10.72 -21.30
CA GLU A 416 14.27 -11.00 -22.70
C GLU A 416 13.10 -11.58 -23.49
N TYR A 417 12.19 -12.33 -22.85
CA TYR A 417 10.96 -12.82 -23.49
C TYR A 417 10.17 -11.69 -24.16
N PHE A 418 10.18 -10.49 -23.58
CA PHE A 418 9.45 -9.31 -24.05
C PHE A 418 10.24 -8.47 -25.07
N TRP A 419 11.42 -8.91 -25.48
CA TRP A 419 12.21 -8.30 -26.55
C TRP A 419 11.89 -8.88 -27.93
N SER A 420 11.10 -9.95 -28.00
CA SER A 420 10.65 -10.52 -29.26
C SER A 420 9.19 -10.19 -29.53
N ALA A 421 8.83 -10.03 -30.81
CA ALA A 421 7.44 -9.95 -31.23
C ALA A 421 6.63 -11.21 -30.85
N ASP A 422 7.33 -12.31 -30.55
CA ASP A 422 6.74 -13.53 -30.02
C ASP A 422 6.11 -13.37 -28.62
N CYS A 423 6.45 -12.31 -27.87
CA CYS A 423 5.81 -12.05 -26.58
C CYS A 423 4.29 -11.88 -26.71
N PHE A 424 3.80 -11.40 -27.86
CA PHE A 424 2.36 -11.29 -28.13
C PHE A 424 1.65 -12.64 -28.25
N ARG A 425 2.39 -13.75 -28.38
CA ARG A 425 1.83 -15.11 -28.24
C ARG A 425 1.48 -15.44 -26.80
N LEU A 426 1.99 -14.71 -25.81
CA LEU A 426 1.55 -14.86 -24.42
C LEU A 426 0.06 -14.56 -24.30
N GLY A 427 -0.45 -13.60 -25.09
CA GLY A 427 -1.87 -13.25 -25.15
C GLY A 427 -2.31 -12.29 -24.04
N TRP A 428 -3.54 -11.80 -24.18
CA TRP A 428 -4.21 -10.96 -23.20
C TRP A 428 -5.71 -11.29 -23.21
N PRO A 429 -6.21 -12.14 -22.28
CA PRO A 429 -5.52 -12.71 -21.12
C PRO A 429 -4.29 -13.57 -21.48
N MET A 430 -3.25 -13.46 -20.65
CA MET A 430 -2.04 -14.28 -20.67
C MET A 430 -2.39 -15.75 -20.52
N ARG A 431 -1.91 -16.57 -21.45
CA ARG A 431 -2.15 -18.02 -21.47
C ARG A 431 -1.24 -18.72 -20.46
N ALA A 432 -1.83 -19.45 -19.53
CA ALA A 432 -1.10 -20.14 -18.45
C ALA A 432 -0.16 -21.26 -18.96
N ASP A 433 -0.40 -21.77 -20.17
CA ASP A 433 0.41 -22.79 -20.84
C ASP A 433 1.54 -22.20 -21.70
N ALA A 434 1.67 -20.87 -21.76
CA ALA A 434 2.73 -20.23 -22.52
C ALA A 434 4.13 -20.54 -21.94
N ASP A 435 5.12 -20.64 -22.83
CA ASP A 435 6.51 -20.95 -22.49
C ASP A 435 7.09 -20.04 -21.40
N PHE A 436 6.59 -18.81 -21.29
CA PHE A 436 6.97 -17.87 -20.24
C PHE A 436 6.74 -18.45 -18.83
N PHE A 437 5.57 -19.03 -18.59
CA PHE A 437 5.17 -19.60 -17.28
C PHE A 437 5.68 -21.03 -17.09
N CYS A 438 6.03 -21.72 -18.17
CA CYS A 438 6.58 -23.06 -18.11
C CYS A 438 8.03 -23.04 -17.58
N LEU A 439 8.35 -23.94 -16.64
CA LEU A 439 9.73 -24.19 -16.23
C LEU A 439 10.36 -25.11 -17.29
N HIS A 440 11.55 -24.77 -17.79
CA HIS A 440 12.30 -25.71 -18.65
C HIS A 440 12.44 -27.06 -17.94
N ARG A 441 11.99 -28.13 -18.62
CA ARG A 441 12.06 -29.52 -18.15
C ARG A 441 13.47 -29.79 -17.62
N GLU A 442 13.55 -30.34 -16.41
CA GLU A 442 14.79 -30.97 -15.94
C GLU A 442 15.24 -31.94 -17.03
N GLN A 443 16.44 -31.73 -17.59
CA GLN A 443 17.05 -32.75 -18.43
C GLN A 443 17.07 -34.05 -17.60
N PRO A 444 16.61 -35.19 -18.16
CA PRO A 444 16.74 -36.45 -17.46
C PRO A 444 18.21 -36.62 -17.09
N ARG A 445 18.50 -36.86 -15.82
CA ARG A 445 19.85 -37.25 -15.39
C ARG A 445 20.21 -38.50 -16.18
N VAL A 446 21.05 -38.35 -17.19
CA VAL A 446 21.75 -39.49 -17.78
C VAL A 446 22.61 -40.04 -16.65
N ASN A 447 22.17 -41.16 -16.07
CA ASN A 447 22.97 -41.92 -15.13
C ASN A 447 24.26 -42.30 -15.86
N LYS A 448 25.39 -41.68 -15.47
CA LYS A 448 26.74 -42.08 -15.86
C LYS A 448 27.16 -43.39 -15.17
N ASN A 449 26.26 -44.37 -15.10
CA ASN A 449 26.56 -45.72 -14.62
C ASN A 449 26.38 -46.80 -15.70
N ASP A 450 25.96 -46.44 -16.92
CA ASP A 450 25.85 -47.38 -18.04
C ASP A 450 26.90 -47.10 -19.15
N MET A 451 28.16 -47.02 -18.75
CA MET A 451 29.28 -47.35 -19.64
C MET A 451 30.32 -48.12 -18.80
N ASN A 452 30.06 -49.42 -18.67
CA ASN A 452 31.11 -50.42 -18.45
C ASN A 452 31.90 -50.60 -19.75
#